data_AF-A0A9Q9P4P6-F1
#
_entry.id   AF-A0A9Q9P4P6-F1
#
_cell.length_a   1.000
_cell.length_b   1.000
_cell.length_c   1.000
_cell.angle_alpha   90.00
_cell.angle_beta   90.00
_cell.angle_gamma   90.00
#
_symmetry.space_group_name_H-M   'P 1'
#
loop_
_entity.id
_entity.type
_entity.pdbx_description
1 polymer ?
#
loop_
_entity_poly.entity_id
_entity_poly.type
_entity_poly.pdbx_seq_one_letter_code
_entity_poly.pdbx_strand_id
1 'polypeptide(L)' 'MAFLRQRGRIENSVSLVEGAIDELLAGKQRISLTTIAQASKDIDPAGKGVSASTILRNKQCHALYKKHSLSKKW' A
#
# COMPACT_ATOMS: atom_id res chain seq x y z
N MET A 1 11.09 -0.15 25.05
CA MET A 1 11.49 0.32 23.70
C MET A 1 10.68 -0.33 22.56
N ALA A 2 9.35 -0.48 22.67
CA ALA A 2 8.52 -1.09 21.62
C ALA A 2 7.59 -0.10 20.88
N PHE A 3 7.27 1.03 21.52
CA PHE A 3 6.31 2.03 21.00
C PHE A 3 6.86 2.88 19.85
N LEU A 4 8.15 3.22 19.85
CA LEU A 4 8.78 4.03 18.79
C LEU A 4 8.83 3.29 17.44
N ARG A 5 8.95 1.95 17.46
CA ARG A 5 8.96 1.13 16.25
C ARG A 5 7.59 0.99 15.60
N GLN A 6 6.51 1.14 16.36
CA GLN A 6 5.14 0.99 15.86
C GLN A 6 4.65 2.24 15.10
N ARG A 7 4.97 3.46 15.59
CA ARG A 7 4.57 4.70 14.89
C ARG A 7 5.26 4.86 13.55
N GLY A 8 6.58 4.63 13.50
CA GLY A 8 7.33 4.63 12.24
C GLY A 8 6.83 3.58 11.23
N ARG A 9 6.26 2.43 11.67
CA ARG A 9 5.68 1.45 10.75
C ARG A 9 4.34 1.89 10.15
N ILE A 10 3.50 2.60 10.90
CA ILE A 10 2.17 3.02 10.42
C ILE A 10 2.35 4.10 9.35
N GLU A 11 3.20 5.09 9.61
CA GLU A 11 3.54 6.14 8.63
C GLU A 11 4.21 5.51 7.39
N ASN A 12 5.15 4.58 7.59
CA ASN A 12 5.77 3.84 6.49
C ASN A 12 4.76 3.02 5.67
N SER A 13 3.69 2.50 6.29
CA SER A 13 2.68 1.71 5.55
C SER A 13 1.88 2.56 4.59
N VAL A 14 1.63 3.84 4.90
CA VAL A 14 0.90 4.74 4.00
C VAL A 14 1.78 5.11 2.82
N SER A 15 3.03 5.51 3.07
CA SER A 15 3.99 5.86 2.00
C SER A 15 4.28 4.67 1.07
N LEU A 16 4.42 3.46 1.61
CA LEU A 16 4.60 2.25 0.80
C LEU A 16 3.36 1.93 -0.05
N VAL A 17 2.15 2.16 0.46
CA VAL A 17 0.92 1.95 -0.33
C VAL A 17 0.77 2.99 -1.42
N GLU A 18 1.09 4.26 -1.12
CA GLU A 18 1.07 5.34 -2.11
C GLU A 18 2.06 5.10 -3.24
N GLY A 19 3.33 4.82 -2.92
CA GLY A 19 4.35 4.51 -3.93
C GLY A 19 4.02 3.27 -4.75
N ALA A 20 3.48 2.22 -4.11
CA ALA A 20 3.03 1.02 -4.82
C ALA A 20 1.87 1.31 -5.79
N ILE A 21 0.94 2.20 -5.42
CA ILE A 21 -0.15 2.61 -6.32
C ILE A 21 0.41 3.40 -7.50
N ASP A 22 1.36 4.32 -7.27
CA ASP A 22 1.98 5.10 -8.33
C ASP A 22 2.73 4.23 -9.34
N GLU A 23 3.49 3.23 -8.88
CA GLU A 23 4.14 2.26 -9.78
C GLU A 23 3.13 1.46 -10.61
N LEU A 24 2.04 1.00 -9.98
CA LEU A 24 0.98 0.27 -10.69
C LEU A 24 0.28 1.15 -11.72
N LEU A 25 0.04 2.43 -11.41
CA LEU A 25 -0.53 3.40 -12.35
C LEU A 25 0.42 3.67 -13.53
N ALA A 26 1.70 3.89 -13.25
CA ALA A 26 2.73 4.10 -14.27
C ALA A 26 2.85 2.88 -15.21
N GLY A 27 2.79 1.68 -14.63
CA GLY A 27 2.79 0.42 -15.37
C GLY A 27 1.45 0.05 -16.03
N LYS A 28 0.41 0.88 -15.88
CA LYS A 28 -0.98 0.58 -16.32
C LYS A 28 -1.49 -0.79 -15.83
N GLN A 29 -1.02 -1.20 -14.65
CA GLN A 29 -1.37 -2.46 -14.04
C GLN A 29 -2.66 -2.32 -13.22
N ARG A 30 -3.32 -3.45 -13.01
CA ARG A 30 -4.53 -3.50 -12.19
C ARG A 30 -4.20 -3.16 -10.73
N ILE A 31 -4.95 -2.21 -10.18
CA ILE A 31 -4.89 -1.86 -8.76
C ILE A 31 -5.81 -2.80 -7.98
N SER A 32 -5.20 -3.64 -7.15
CA SER A 32 -5.87 -4.59 -6.26
C SER A 32 -5.07 -4.72 -4.97
N LEU A 33 -5.68 -5.22 -3.90
CA LEU A 33 -4.97 -5.40 -2.63
C LEU A 33 -3.72 -6.29 -2.77
N THR A 34 -3.77 -7.31 -3.62
CA THR A 34 -2.65 -8.24 -3.85
C THR A 34 -1.53 -7.59 -4.66
N THR A 35 -1.87 -6.84 -5.72
CA THR A 35 -0.85 -6.15 -6.52
C THR A 35 -0.19 -5.01 -5.76
N ILE A 36 -0.94 -4.25 -4.96
CA ILE A 36 -0.36 -3.24 -4.06
C ILE A 36 0.55 -3.90 -3.03
N ALA A 37 0.12 -5.01 -2.41
CA ALA A 37 0.94 -5.71 -1.43
C ALA A 37 2.26 -6.22 -2.04
N GLN A 38 2.22 -6.69 -3.29
CA GLN A 38 3.43 -7.13 -3.98
C GLN A 38 4.34 -5.95 -4.34
N ALA A 39 3.83 -4.94 -5.05
CA ALA A 39 4.59 -3.75 -5.42
C ALA A 39 5.18 -3.04 -4.19
N SER A 40 4.45 -2.99 -3.08
CA SER A 40 4.96 -2.40 -1.83
C SER A 40 6.18 -3.12 -1.24
N LYS A 41 6.38 -4.41 -1.54
CA LYS A 41 7.58 -5.15 -1.13
C LYS A 41 8.76 -4.81 -2.02
N ASP A 42 8.51 -4.60 -3.31
CA ASP A 42 9.54 -4.33 -4.31
C ASP A 42 10.18 -2.96 -4.07
N ILE A 43 9.40 -1.98 -3.55
CA ILE A 43 9.88 -0.65 -3.19
C ILE A 43 10.32 -0.51 -1.71
N ASP A 44 9.99 -1.47 -0.85
CA ASP A 44 10.42 -1.45 0.56
C ASP A 44 11.87 -1.94 0.64
N PRO A 45 12.85 -1.12 1.09
CA PRO A 45 14.24 -1.55 1.23
C PRO A 45 14.42 -2.71 2.22
N ALA A 46 13.47 -2.94 3.12
CA ALA A 46 13.48 -4.10 4.02
C ALA A 46 12.81 -5.36 3.41
N GLY A 47 12.19 -5.25 2.23
CA GLY A 47 11.49 -6.33 1.52
C GLY A 47 10.23 -6.85 2.22
N LYS A 48 9.72 -6.15 3.24
CA LYS A 48 8.54 -6.58 4.01
C LYS A 48 7.24 -6.10 3.37
N GLY A 49 7.27 -4.88 2.83
CA GLY A 49 6.12 -4.22 2.23
C GLY A 49 4.94 -4.11 3.20
N VAL A 50 3.74 -4.05 2.62
CA VAL A 50 2.48 -3.93 3.35
C VAL A 50 1.56 -5.09 2.99
N SER A 51 1.03 -5.79 3.99
CA SER A 51 0.09 -6.88 3.76
C SER A 51 -1.29 -6.35 3.35
N ALA A 52 -2.04 -7.12 2.56
CA ALA A 52 -3.43 -6.79 2.21
C ALA A 52 -4.33 -6.56 3.45
N SER A 53 -4.12 -7.33 4.53
CA SER A 53 -4.87 -7.12 5.78
C SER A 53 -4.55 -5.78 6.43
N THR A 54 -3.28 -5.35 6.38
CA THR A 54 -2.84 -4.03 6.85
C THR A 54 -3.49 -2.91 6.03
N ILE A 55 -3.55 -3.06 4.70
CA ILE A 55 -4.20 -2.08 3.80
C ILE A 55 -5.67 -1.92 4.20
N LEU A 56 -6.39 -3.01 4.45
CA LEU A 56 -7.82 -2.96 4.83
C LEU A 56 -8.07 -2.40 6.24
N ARG A 57 -7.20 -2.72 7.20
CA ARG A 57 -7.36 -2.31 8.62
C ARG A 57 -6.89 -0.88 8.88
N ASN A 58 -5.90 -0.39 8.14
CA ASN A 58 -5.45 1.00 8.22
C ASN A 58 -6.38 1.90 7.38
N LYS A 59 -7.12 2.79 8.04
CA LYS A 59 -8.09 3.68 7.38
C LYS A 59 -7.48 4.51 6.25
N GLN A 60 -6.24 4.98 6.40
CA GLN A 60 -5.56 5.78 5.37
C GLN A 60 -5.19 4.93 4.16
N CYS A 61 -4.57 3.76 4.38
CA CYS A 61 -4.25 2.82 3.29
C CYS A 61 -5.52 2.34 2.56
N HIS A 62 -6.59 2.06 3.30
CA HIS A 62 -7.86 1.65 2.71
C HIS A 62 -8.46 2.79 1.87
N ALA A 63 -8.41 4.03 2.34
CA ALA A 63 -8.88 5.18 1.57
C ALA A 63 -8.10 5.34 0.25
N LEU A 64 -6.77 5.23 0.29
CA LEU A 64 -5.92 5.23 -0.91
C LEU A 64 -6.31 4.10 -1.86
N TYR A 65 -6.37 2.86 -1.37
CA TYR A 65 -6.80 1.72 -2.18
C TYR A 65 -8.17 1.97 -2.83
N LYS A 66 -9.18 2.37 -2.06
CA LYS A 66 -10.55 2.56 -2.54
C LYS A 66 -10.65 3.66 -3.59
N LYS A 67 -9.91 4.75 -3.42
CA LYS A 67 -9.85 5.86 -4.39
C LYS A 67 -9.42 5.39 -5.78
N HIS A 68 -8.46 4.46 -5.83
CA HIS A 68 -7.88 4.01 -7.09
C HIS A 68 -8.47 2.69 -7.60
N SER A 69 -9.00 1.83 -6.73
CA SER A 69 -9.61 0.55 -7.10
C SER A 69 -11.01 0.68 -7.72
N LEU A 70 -11.70 1.80 -7.46
CA LEU A 70 -13.06 2.07 -7.96
C LEU A 70 -13.08 2.74 -9.33
N SER A 71 -11.94 2.91 -10.01
CA SER A 71 -11.89 3.26 -11.43
C SER A 71 -12.29 2.05 -12.30
N LYS A 72 -13.47 1.48 -12.04
CA LYS A 72 -14.19 0.58 -12.93
C LYS A 72 -15.16 1.43 -13.73
N LYS A 73 -14.68 2.02 -14.82
CA LYS A 73 -15.55 2.35 -15.95
C LYS A 73 -15.61 1.07 -16.80
N TRP A 74 -16.71 0.32 -16.66
CA TRP A 74 -17.13 -0.68 -17.64
C TRP A 74 -18.05 0.03 -18.63
#